data_AF-A0A6M2CGH1-F1
#
_entry.id   AF-A0A6M2CGH1-F1
#
_cell.length_a   1.000
_cell.length_b   1.000
_cell.length_c   1.000
_cell.angle_alpha   90.00
_cell.angle_beta   90.00
_cell.angle_gamma   90.00
#
_symmetry.space_group_name_H-M   'P 1'
#
loop_
_entity.id
_entity.type
_entity.pdbx_description
1 polymer ?
#
loop_
_entity_poly.entity_id
_entity_poly.type
_entity_poly.pdbx_seq_one_letter_code
_entity_poly.pdbx_strand_id
1 'polypeptide(L)'
;NQTDVGRDMLEFLQQFFTLFGELAQNGLYLSGESYAGKYVPTVGATLHQNADTMRVKIKFKGIAYGNGLTDPINMLRIADFIYPIGLMSRSAAEYMSSATLEAVQHIHAGNTAAAFKIMDRVFYGILTKEDTYFKNVTGYSYYYNYLINTEPKVTRAYKVFLP
;
A
#
# COMPACT_ATOMS: atom_id res chain seq x y z
N ASN A 1 15.02 4.44 6.06
CA ASN A 1 13.66 4.83 5.63
C ASN A 1 12.61 4.31 6.62
N GLN A 2 12.15 3.05 6.58
CA GLN A 2 11.09 2.59 7.51
C GLN A 2 11.51 2.60 8.99
N THR A 3 12.78 2.29 9.29
CA THR A 3 13.34 2.46 10.65
C THR A 3 13.23 3.89 11.16
N ASP A 4 13.50 4.87 10.29
CA ASP A 4 13.38 6.30 10.62
C ASP A 4 11.92 6.68 10.85
N VAL A 5 11.01 6.22 9.99
CA VAL A 5 9.55 6.40 10.17
C VAL A 5 9.11 5.85 11.52
N GLY A 6 9.53 4.64 11.89
CA GLY A 6 9.20 4.04 13.18
C GLY A 6 9.70 4.88 14.36
N ARG A 7 10.97 5.29 14.32
CA ARG A 7 11.59 6.14 15.36
C ARG A 7 10.88 7.48 15.50
N ASP A 8 10.66 8.18 14.39
CA ASP A 8 10.11 9.53 14.38
C ASP A 8 8.63 9.49 14.80
N MET A 9 7.88 8.45 14.41
CA MET A 9 6.50 8.23 14.87
C MET A 9 6.42 7.87 16.36
N LEU A 10 7.37 7.08 16.87
CA LEU A 10 7.46 6.82 18.30
C LEU A 10 7.66 8.13 19.06
N GLU A 11 8.60 8.97 18.63
CA GLU A 11 8.89 10.25 19.26
C GLU A 11 7.69 11.20 19.19
N PHE A 12 7.01 11.28 18.04
CA PHE A 12 5.76 12.02 17.89
C PHE A 12 4.71 11.54 18.90
N LEU A 13 4.47 10.23 19.02
CA LEU A 13 3.47 9.69 19.95
C LEU A 13 3.85 9.95 21.41
N GLN A 14 5.14 9.88 21.76
CA GLN A 14 5.63 10.21 23.09
C GLN A 14 5.35 11.68 23.44
N GLN A 15 5.58 12.61 22.50
CA GLN A 15 5.27 14.02 22.71
C GLN A 15 3.76 14.28 22.75
N PHE A 16 3.01 13.66 21.83
CA PHE A 16 1.55 13.78 21.76
C PHE A 16 0.90 13.36 23.08
N PHE A 17 1.26 12.19 23.62
CA PHE A 17 0.70 11.73 24.90
C PHE A 17 1.33 12.42 26.13
N THR A 18 2.44 13.15 25.99
CA THR A 18 2.92 14.06 27.04
C THR A 18 2.00 15.27 27.16
N LEU A 19 1.56 15.82 26.02
CA LEU A 19 0.65 16.96 25.96
C LEU A 19 -0.81 16.58 26.29
N PHE A 20 -1.23 15.39 25.86
CA PHE A 20 -2.60 14.87 25.98
C PHE A 20 -2.61 13.59 26.83
N GLY A 21 -2.11 13.68 28.06
CA GLY A 21 -1.93 12.53 28.96
C GLY A 21 -3.22 11.80 29.32
N GLU A 22 -4.36 12.49 29.29
CA GLU A 22 -5.69 11.91 29.46
C GLU A 22 -6.02 10.86 28.39
N LEU A 23 -5.53 11.05 27.16
CA LEU A 23 -5.74 10.10 26.07
C LEU A 23 -4.86 8.85 26.20
N ALA A 24 -3.73 8.93 26.91
CA ALA A 24 -2.83 7.79 27.13
C ALA A 24 -3.49 6.67 27.95
N GLN A 25 -4.59 6.97 28.65
CA GLN A 25 -5.38 5.98 29.38
C GLN A 25 -6.22 5.10 28.46
N ASN A 26 -6.45 5.49 27.21
CA ASN A 26 -7.21 4.74 26.23
C ASN A 26 -6.34 3.70 25.50
N GLY A 27 -6.98 2.66 24.97
CA GLY A 27 -6.29 1.73 24.06
C GLY A 27 -5.94 2.42 22.74
N LEU A 28 -4.66 2.40 22.36
CA LEU A 28 -4.20 2.90 21.07
C LEU A 28 -4.27 1.79 20.03
N TYR A 29 -4.93 2.07 18.90
CA TYR A 29 -4.94 1.24 17.71
C TYR A 29 -4.36 2.04 16.54
N LEU A 30 -3.52 1.42 15.72
CA LEU A 30 -3.00 2.05 14.51
C LEU A 30 -3.80 1.59 13.31
N SER A 31 -4.18 2.52 12.44
CA SER A 31 -4.80 2.16 11.18
C SER A 31 -4.36 2.99 9.99
N GLY A 32 -4.59 2.46 8.79
CA GLY A 32 -4.32 3.15 7.54
C GLY A 32 -4.63 2.30 6.31
N GLU A 33 -4.40 2.88 5.14
CA GLU A 33 -4.67 2.25 3.84
C GLU A 33 -3.47 2.39 2.90
N SER A 34 -3.41 1.55 1.85
CA SER A 34 -2.45 1.70 0.76
C SER A 34 -1.00 1.54 1.25
N TYR A 35 -0.15 2.55 1.11
CA TYR A 35 1.24 2.45 1.58
C TYR A 35 1.35 2.34 3.11
N ALA A 36 0.26 2.58 3.85
CA ALA A 36 0.18 2.27 5.27
C ALA A 36 0.38 0.77 5.58
N GLY A 37 0.24 -0.12 4.60
CA GLY A 37 0.69 -1.52 4.71
C GLY A 37 2.18 -1.67 5.03
N LYS A 38 3.00 -0.64 4.82
CA LYS A 38 4.38 -0.53 5.33
C LYS A 38 4.43 0.21 6.67
N TYR A 39 3.77 1.36 6.77
CA TYR A 39 3.88 2.22 7.94
C TYR A 39 3.27 1.63 9.21
N VAL A 40 2.02 1.14 9.14
CA VAL A 40 1.28 0.63 10.30
C VAL A 40 2.02 -0.52 11.00
N PRO A 41 2.46 -1.59 10.31
CA PRO A 41 3.23 -2.65 10.97
C PRO A 41 4.60 -2.15 11.46
N THR A 42 5.25 -1.23 10.75
CA THR A 42 6.53 -0.64 11.18
C THR A 42 6.38 0.10 12.51
N VAL A 43 5.42 1.03 12.59
CA VAL A 43 5.17 1.80 13.81
C VAL A 43 4.67 0.89 14.94
N GLY A 44 3.80 -0.06 14.63
CA GLY A 44 3.33 -1.05 15.60
C GLY A 44 4.48 -1.89 16.20
N ALA A 45 5.42 -2.34 15.36
CA ALA A 45 6.61 -3.05 15.81
C ALA A 45 7.51 -2.15 16.68
N THR A 46 7.73 -0.89 16.28
CA THR A 46 8.52 0.06 17.08
C THR A 46 7.90 0.32 18.45
N LEU A 47 6.57 0.52 18.52
CA LEU A 47 5.87 0.67 19.80
C LEU A 47 6.00 -0.57 20.67
N HIS A 48 5.82 -1.76 20.09
CA HIS A 48 5.94 -3.01 20.82
C HIS A 48 7.35 -3.22 21.39
N GLN A 49 8.38 -2.97 20.59
CA GLN A 49 9.78 -3.16 20.99
C GLN A 49 10.26 -2.16 22.06
N ASN A 50 9.66 -0.97 22.13
CA ASN A 50 10.05 0.07 23.08
C ASN A 50 9.09 0.17 24.28
N ALA A 51 8.17 -0.79 24.46
CA ALA A 51 7.09 -0.69 25.44
C ALA A 51 7.58 -0.39 26.87
N ASP A 52 8.77 -0.89 27.24
CA ASP A 52 9.35 -0.74 28.58
C ASP A 52 10.27 0.48 28.73
N THR A 53 10.64 1.14 27.63
CA THR A 53 11.59 2.27 27.62
C THR A 53 10.93 3.62 27.32
N MET A 54 9.63 3.64 27.08
CA MET A 54 8.86 4.85 26.81
C MET A 54 8.77 5.78 28.04
N ARG A 55 8.92 7.08 27.81
CA ARG A 55 8.71 8.15 28.81
C ARG A 55 7.24 8.23 29.24
N VAL A 56 6.33 8.06 28.29
CA VAL A 56 4.88 7.96 28.52
C VAL A 56 4.41 6.57 28.12
N LYS A 57 3.79 5.85 29.06
CA LYS A 57 3.27 4.51 28.80
C LYS A 57 2.06 4.57 27.87
N ILE A 58 2.23 4.06 26.65
CA ILE A 58 1.18 3.97 25.65
C ILE A 58 0.50 2.60 25.75
N LYS A 59 -0.83 2.57 25.92
CA LYS A 59 -1.60 1.32 25.92
C LYS A 59 -1.84 0.84 24.47
N PHE A 60 -0.79 0.44 23.77
CA PHE A 60 -0.90 -0.09 22.41
C PHE A 60 -1.65 -1.43 22.39
N LYS A 61 -2.70 -1.54 21.56
CA LYS A 61 -3.62 -2.69 21.53
C LYS A 61 -3.65 -3.45 20.22
N GLY A 62 -3.31 -2.81 19.10
CA GLY A 62 -3.28 -3.52 17.84
C GLY A 62 -3.20 -2.62 16.62
N ILE A 63 -3.24 -3.27 15.46
CA ILE A 63 -3.16 -2.64 14.15
C ILE A 63 -4.29 -3.15 13.25
N ALA A 64 -4.71 -2.30 12.32
CA ALA A 64 -5.61 -2.67 11.23
C ALA A 64 -5.23 -1.87 9.98
N TYR A 65 -5.14 -2.49 8.81
CA TYR A 65 -4.91 -1.73 7.57
C TYR A 65 -5.63 -2.35 6.39
N GLY A 66 -6.16 -1.50 5.52
CA GLY A 66 -6.91 -1.89 4.32
C GLY A 66 -6.06 -1.79 3.07
N ASN A 67 -6.22 -2.75 2.15
CA ASN A 67 -5.62 -2.72 0.81
C ASN A 67 -4.12 -2.33 0.81
N GLY A 68 -3.39 -2.81 1.82
CA GLY A 68 -2.06 -2.34 2.13
C GLY A 68 -0.98 -2.96 1.24
N LEU A 69 0.01 -2.16 0.82
CA LEU A 69 1.22 -2.68 0.18
C LEU A 69 2.14 -3.32 1.22
N THR A 70 1.92 -4.58 1.55
CA THR A 70 2.64 -5.29 2.62
C THR A 70 3.74 -6.19 2.07
N ASP A 71 3.43 -7.01 1.07
CA ASP A 71 4.35 -7.98 0.49
C ASP A 71 4.35 -7.86 -1.05
N PRO A 72 5.20 -6.98 -1.60
CA PRO A 72 5.24 -6.75 -3.04
C PRO A 72 5.44 -8.04 -3.83
N ILE A 73 6.30 -8.96 -3.40
CA ILE A 73 6.65 -10.16 -4.19
C ILE A 73 5.40 -11.01 -4.44
N ASN A 74 4.59 -11.24 -3.41
CA ASN A 74 3.36 -12.03 -3.54
C ASN A 74 2.20 -11.22 -4.11
N MET A 75 2.14 -9.90 -3.86
CA MET A 75 1.08 -9.02 -4.35
C MET A 75 1.16 -8.71 -5.85
N LEU A 76 2.34 -8.84 -6.47
CA LEU A 76 2.49 -8.60 -7.92
C LEU A 76 1.89 -9.71 -8.80
N ARG A 77 1.37 -10.80 -8.23
CA ARG A 77 0.70 -11.89 -8.95
C ARG A 77 -0.72 -11.52 -9.43
N ILE A 78 -0.83 -10.40 -10.12
CA ILE A 78 -2.10 -9.75 -10.47
C ILE A 78 -2.91 -10.61 -11.46
N ALA A 79 -2.24 -11.22 -12.44
CA ALA A 79 -2.88 -12.07 -13.44
C ALA A 79 -3.61 -13.27 -12.84
N ASP A 80 -3.10 -13.84 -11.74
CA ASP A 80 -3.73 -14.97 -11.03
C ASP A 80 -5.12 -14.64 -10.49
N PHE A 81 -5.41 -13.36 -10.25
CA PHE A 81 -6.72 -12.91 -9.81
C PHE A 81 -7.60 -12.45 -10.98
N ILE A 82 -7.04 -11.67 -11.91
CA ILE A 82 -7.83 -11.02 -12.97
C ILE A 82 -8.26 -12.00 -14.06
N TYR A 83 -7.44 -13.01 -14.37
CA TYR A 83 -7.78 -14.01 -15.38
C TYR A 83 -8.97 -14.91 -14.97
N PRO A 84 -9.01 -15.51 -13.77
CA PRO A 84 -10.13 -16.37 -13.35
C PRO A 84 -11.50 -15.67 -13.30
N ILE A 85 -11.54 -14.35 -13.11
CA ILE A 85 -12.78 -13.57 -13.13
C ILE A 85 -13.21 -13.12 -14.53
N GLY A 86 -12.50 -13.57 -15.58
CA GLY A 86 -12.89 -13.38 -16.99
C GLY A 86 -12.57 -12.01 -17.58
N LEU A 87 -11.77 -11.18 -16.91
CA LEU A 87 -11.44 -9.84 -17.38
C LEU A 87 -10.32 -9.78 -18.41
N MET A 88 -9.53 -10.85 -18.56
CA MET A 88 -8.45 -10.93 -19.54
C MET A 88 -8.40 -12.27 -20.25
N SER A 89 -7.89 -12.28 -21.49
CA SER A 89 -7.61 -13.52 -22.20
C SER A 89 -6.42 -14.26 -21.58
N ARG A 90 -6.28 -15.55 -21.91
CA ARG A 90 -5.12 -16.34 -21.48
C ARG A 90 -3.79 -15.71 -21.93
N SER A 91 -3.69 -15.29 -23.19
CA SER A 91 -2.46 -14.67 -23.71
C SER A 91 -2.12 -13.36 -23.00
N ALA A 92 -3.14 -12.59 -22.62
CA ALA A 92 -2.94 -11.37 -21.83
C ALA A 92 -2.47 -11.68 -20.40
N ALA A 93 -3.03 -12.72 -19.78
CA ALA A 93 -2.61 -13.19 -18.46
C ALA A 93 -1.17 -13.71 -18.46
N GLU A 94 -0.77 -14.46 -19.49
CA GLU A 94 0.60 -14.97 -19.66
C GLU A 94 1.62 -13.83 -19.81
N TYR A 95 1.32 -12.82 -20.64
CA TYR A 95 2.17 -11.63 -20.77
C TYR A 95 2.29 -10.86 -19.45
N MET A 96 1.16 -10.59 -18.79
CA MET A 96 1.15 -9.88 -17.51
C MET A 96 1.92 -10.65 -16.44
N SER A 97 1.78 -11.98 -16.38
CA SER A 97 2.55 -12.84 -15.48
C SER A 97 4.05 -12.71 -15.75
N SER A 98 4.49 -12.78 -17.00
CA SER A 98 5.90 -12.60 -17.37
C SER A 98 6.45 -11.25 -16.92
N ALA A 99 5.72 -10.15 -17.18
CA ALA A 99 6.15 -8.81 -16.78
C ALA A 99 6.21 -8.65 -15.25
N THR A 100 5.24 -9.20 -14.52
CA THR A 100 5.25 -9.15 -13.04
C THR A 100 6.40 -9.98 -12.44
N LEU A 101 6.76 -11.10 -13.07
CA LEU A 101 7.94 -11.90 -12.66
C LEU A 101 9.25 -11.14 -12.88
N GLU A 102 9.38 -10.40 -13.99
CA GLU A 102 10.51 -9.50 -14.22
C GLU A 102 10.59 -8.41 -13.14
N ALA A 103 9.45 -7.80 -12.77
CA ALA A 103 9.40 -6.85 -11.67
C ALA A 103 9.84 -7.48 -10.34
N VAL A 104 9.44 -8.72 -10.05
CA VAL A 104 9.91 -9.47 -8.86
C VAL A 104 11.42 -9.70 -8.89
N GLN A 105 11.99 -10.05 -10.04
CA GLN A 105 13.45 -10.18 -10.19
C GLN A 105 14.18 -8.86 -9.89
N HIS A 106 13.64 -7.74 -10.37
CA HIS A 106 14.18 -6.42 -10.03
C HIS A 106 14.08 -6.10 -8.54
N ILE A 107 12.99 -6.48 -7.86
CA ILE A 107 12.86 -6.33 -6.40
C ILE A 107 13.96 -7.13 -5.68
N HIS A 108 14.18 -8.39 -6.07
CA HIS A 108 15.24 -9.21 -5.49
C HIS A 108 16.65 -8.64 -5.72
N ALA A 109 16.88 -8.00 -6.87
CA ALA A 109 18.14 -7.32 -7.17
C ALA A 109 18.29 -5.95 -6.49
N GLY A 110 17.32 -5.53 -5.66
CA GLY A 110 17.32 -4.22 -4.99
C GLY A 110 16.97 -3.06 -5.92
N ASN A 111 16.60 -3.32 -7.19
CA ASN A 111 16.23 -2.31 -8.17
C ASN A 111 14.72 -2.03 -8.15
N THR A 112 14.23 -1.51 -7.03
CA THR A 112 12.80 -1.26 -6.81
C THR A 112 12.21 -0.22 -7.76
N ALA A 113 13.03 0.73 -8.24
CA ALA A 113 12.60 1.72 -9.22
C ALA A 113 12.29 1.10 -10.59
N ALA A 114 13.11 0.15 -11.06
CA ALA A 114 12.82 -0.59 -12.29
C ALA A 114 11.57 -1.46 -12.14
N ALA A 115 11.45 -2.18 -11.02
CA ALA A 115 10.25 -2.96 -10.73
C ALA A 115 8.98 -2.09 -10.75
N PHE A 116 9.02 -0.90 -10.13
CA PHE A 116 7.89 0.02 -10.12
C PHE A 116 7.55 0.53 -11.52
N LYS A 117 8.53 0.86 -12.36
CA LYS A 117 8.27 1.29 -13.76
C LYS A 117 7.57 0.20 -14.58
N ILE A 118 7.96 -1.07 -14.41
CA ILE A 118 7.28 -2.18 -15.05
C ILE A 118 5.82 -2.23 -14.58
N MET A 119 5.61 -2.22 -13.26
CA MET A 119 4.27 -2.28 -12.67
C MET A 119 3.38 -1.09 -13.03
N ASP A 120 3.97 0.10 -13.15
CA ASP A 120 3.28 1.30 -13.61
C ASP A 120 2.72 1.12 -15.02
N ARG A 121 3.56 0.64 -15.94
CA ARG A 121 3.18 0.42 -17.33
C ARG A 121 2.14 -0.69 -17.48
N VAL A 122 2.26 -1.78 -16.73
CA VAL A 122 1.34 -2.92 -16.90
C VAL A 122 0.02 -2.75 -16.15
N PHE A 123 0.01 -2.04 -15.02
CA PHE A 123 -1.13 -2.02 -14.12
C PHE A 123 -1.47 -0.64 -13.53
N TYR A 124 -0.53 0.02 -12.84
CA TYR A 124 -0.89 1.17 -11.99
C TYR A 124 -1.16 2.48 -12.74
N GLY A 125 -0.40 2.80 -13.79
CA GLY A 125 -0.55 4.03 -14.58
C GLY A 125 -0.44 5.33 -13.77
N ILE A 126 0.44 5.37 -12.77
CA ILE A 126 0.67 6.51 -11.87
C ILE A 126 1.68 7.49 -12.48
N LEU A 127 2.79 7.00 -13.02
CA LEU A 127 3.85 7.85 -13.60
C LEU A 127 3.59 8.18 -15.07
N THR A 128 2.99 7.23 -15.78
CA THR A 128 2.77 7.32 -17.23
C THR A 128 1.40 7.94 -17.53
N LYS A 129 1.34 8.79 -18.56
CA LYS A 129 0.06 9.30 -19.13
C LYS A 129 -0.52 8.37 -20.20
N GLU A 130 0.12 7.22 -20.40
CA GLU A 130 -0.26 6.23 -21.40
C GLU A 130 -1.24 5.22 -20.80
N ASP A 131 -2.01 4.57 -21.67
CA ASP A 131 -2.89 3.50 -21.25
C ASP A 131 -2.08 2.27 -20.83
N THR A 132 -2.38 1.78 -19.63
CA THR A 132 -1.70 0.59 -19.08
C THR A 132 -2.03 -0.65 -19.89
N TYR A 133 -1.19 -1.68 -19.81
CA TYR A 133 -1.50 -2.96 -20.43
C TYR A 133 -2.85 -3.50 -19.96
N PHE A 134 -3.12 -3.44 -18.65
CA PHE A 134 -4.42 -3.78 -18.06
C PHE A 134 -5.58 -3.04 -18.74
N LYS A 135 -5.49 -1.71 -18.89
CA LYS A 135 -6.54 -0.94 -19.55
C LYS A 135 -6.74 -1.37 -21.00
N ASN A 136 -5.66 -1.58 -21.73
CA ASN A 136 -5.72 -1.97 -23.15
C ASN A 136 -6.36 -3.34 -23.37
N VAL A 137 -6.11 -4.31 -22.50
CA VAL A 137 -6.63 -5.68 -22.68
C VAL A 137 -7.98 -5.94 -22.04
N THR A 138 -8.37 -5.12 -21.06
CA THR A 138 -9.64 -5.30 -20.33
C THR A 138 -10.70 -4.23 -20.65
N GLY A 139 -10.27 -3.05 -21.12
CA GLY A 139 -11.11 -1.85 -21.24
C GLY A 139 -11.36 -1.13 -19.90
N TYR A 140 -10.84 -1.64 -18.78
CA TYR A 140 -11.01 -1.03 -17.46
C TYR A 140 -9.95 0.03 -17.20
N SER A 141 -10.38 1.23 -16.81
CA SER A 141 -9.49 2.30 -16.32
C SER A 141 -9.50 2.44 -14.79
N TYR A 142 -10.26 1.58 -14.09
CA TYR A 142 -10.40 1.62 -12.63
C TYR A 142 -10.10 0.26 -12.00
N TYR A 143 -8.86 0.06 -11.56
CA TYR A 143 -8.39 -1.20 -10.97
C TYR A 143 -8.75 -1.37 -9.49
N TYR A 144 -9.39 -0.37 -8.86
CA TYR A 144 -9.85 -0.47 -7.46
C TYR A 144 -11.17 -1.25 -7.33
N ASN A 145 -11.99 -1.32 -8.38
CA ASN A 145 -13.28 -2.00 -8.35
C ASN A 145 -13.61 -2.59 -9.73
N TYR A 146 -13.68 -3.91 -9.79
CA TYR A 146 -13.95 -4.65 -11.03
C TYR A 146 -15.43 -4.73 -11.41
N LEU A 147 -16.35 -4.17 -10.61
CA LEU A 147 -17.78 -4.06 -10.96
C LEU A 147 -18.06 -2.86 -11.88
N ILE A 148 -17.11 -1.94 -11.99
CA ILE A 148 -17.23 -0.73 -12.81
C ILE A 148 -15.94 -0.49 -13.60
N ASN A 149 -16.08 -0.19 -14.88
CA ASN A 149 -14.94 -0.08 -15.80
C ASN A 149 -14.25 1.29 -15.80
N THR A 150 -14.82 2.29 -15.14
CA THR A 150 -14.33 3.67 -15.12
C THR A 150 -14.43 4.25 -13.72
N GLU A 151 -13.45 5.08 -13.35
CA GLU A 151 -13.42 5.72 -12.03
C GLU A 151 -14.67 6.63 -11.89
N PRO A 152 -15.53 6.42 -10.88
CA PRO A 152 -16.68 7.27 -10.66
C PRO A 152 -16.27 8.72 -10.41
N LYS A 153 -17.06 9.69 -10.88
CA LYS A 153 -16.76 11.11 -10.58
C LYS A 153 -16.73 11.41 -9.08
N VAL A 154 -17.54 10.71 -8.29
CA VAL A 154 -17.70 10.91 -6.84
C VAL A 154 -16.50 10.43 -6.02
N THR A 155 -15.69 9.49 -6.50
CA THR A 155 -14.49 9.03 -5.78
C THR A 155 -13.38 10.09 -5.76
N ARG A 156 -13.54 11.20 -6.51
CA ARG A 156 -12.64 12.37 -6.48
C ARG A 156 -13.08 13.49 -5.54
N ALA A 157 -14.17 13.32 -4.77
CA ALA A 157 -14.67 14.37 -3.87
C ALA A 157 -13.58 14.91 -2.91
N TYR A 158 -12.64 14.06 -2.48
CA TYR A 158 -11.53 14.45 -1.61
C TYR A 158 -10.31 15.02 -2.35
N LYS A 159 -10.14 14.73 -3.66
CA LYS A 159 -9.00 15.25 -4.45
C LYS A 159 -9.08 16.76 -4.67
N VAL A 160 -10.27 17.36 -4.54
CA VAL A 160 -10.44 18.84 -4.57
C VAL A 160 -9.84 19.51 -3.33
N PHE A 161 -9.69 18.77 -2.23
CA PHE A 161 -9.15 19.26 -0.95
C PHE A 161 -7.70 18.85 -0.70
N LEU A 162 -7.10 18.06 -1.60
CA LEU A 162 -5.68 17.73 -1.57
C LEU A 162 -4.96 18.73 -2.48
N PRO A 163 -4.06 19.57 -1.95
CA PRO A 163 -3.34 20.60 -2.72
C PRO A 163 -2.41 20.01 -3.78
#